data_AF-A0A382ZUK1-F1
#
_entry.id   AF-A0A382ZUK1-F1
#
_cell.length_a   1.000
_cell.length_b   1.000
_cell.length_c   1.000
_cell.angle_alpha   90.00
_cell.angle_beta   90.00
_cell.angle_gamma   90.00
#
_symmetry.space_group_name_H-M   'P 1'
#
loop_
_entity.id
_entity.type
_entity.pdbx_description
1 polymer ?
#
loop_
_entity_poly.entity_id
_entity_poly.type
_entity_poly.pdbx_seq_one_letter_code
_entity_poly.pdbx_strand_id
1 'polypeptide(L)'
;NNSACLMRHKITKEFFMDLWKRVELSGSGEPGIYLNNDKDWGTNPCCEIALRPYQFCNLCEVNASDIESQEDLNTRVKAAAFIGTLQASYTEFHYLREIWQETTEKDALIGVSMTGIASGRVLGYDMTAAASVVKRENSRVSKLIGIKSAARCTTVKPAGTTSLTLGTSSGIHAWHNKYYVRRVRVGKNESIYRYLWMNHPNLVEDDYFRPHDTAVISIPQKAPAGSILRTESAFDLLERVKKVATEWVTPGHRK
;
A
#
# COMPACT_ATOMS: atom_id res chain seq x y z
N ASN A 1 14.16 8.20 -0.61
CA ASN A 1 13.53 7.94 0.70
C ASN A 1 14.43 8.60 1.74
N ASN A 2 13.88 9.45 2.62
CA ASN A 2 14.62 10.15 3.67
C ASN A 2 14.77 9.33 4.96
N SER A 3 14.45 8.04 4.95
CA SER A 3 14.61 7.16 6.10
C SER A 3 16.08 6.88 6.47
N ALA A 4 16.34 6.85 7.77
CA ALA A 4 17.53 6.24 8.34
C ALA A 4 17.45 4.70 8.24
N CYS A 5 18.38 4.08 7.52
CA CYS A 5 18.54 2.63 7.45
C CYS A 5 19.38 2.15 8.63
N LEU A 6 18.77 1.37 9.53
CA LEU A 6 19.39 0.93 10.77
C LEU A 6 19.48 -0.60 10.82
N MET A 7 20.68 -1.12 11.08
CA MET A 7 20.93 -2.56 11.17
C MET A 7 20.48 -3.10 12.52
N ARG A 8 19.47 -3.97 12.54
CA ARG A 8 18.82 -4.46 13.78
C ARG A 8 19.79 -4.95 14.85
N HIS A 9 20.83 -5.68 14.46
CA HIS A 9 21.82 -6.25 15.38
C HIS A 9 22.87 -5.24 15.90
N LYS A 10 22.89 -4.00 15.40
CA LYS A 10 23.85 -2.95 15.78
C LYS A 10 23.22 -1.81 16.59
N ILE A 11 21.88 -1.75 16.67
CA ILE A 11 21.17 -0.63 17.29
C ILE A 11 21.10 -0.84 18.80
N THR A 12 21.47 0.18 19.56
CA THR A 12 21.20 0.26 21.00
C THR A 12 19.95 1.10 21.26
N LYS A 13 19.33 0.91 22.42
CA LYS A 13 18.18 1.74 22.84
C LYS A 13 18.53 3.23 22.87
N GLU A 14 19.70 3.57 23.40
CA GLU A 14 20.20 4.94 23.49
C GLU A 14 20.30 5.60 22.12
N PHE A 15 20.98 4.95 21.16
CA PHE A 15 21.10 5.44 19.79
C PHE A 15 19.72 5.66 19.14
N PHE A 16 18.79 4.72 19.33
CA PHE A 16 17.44 4.85 18.79
C PHE A 16 16.69 6.05 19.40
N MET A 17 16.78 6.26 20.71
CA MET A 17 16.12 7.37 21.38
C MET A 17 16.70 8.73 20.97
N ASP A 18 18.01 8.80 20.74
CA ASP A 18 18.66 10.01 20.22
C ASP A 18 18.19 10.34 18.80
N LEU A 19 18.08 9.34 17.93
CA LEU A 19 17.52 9.52 16.59
C LEU A 19 16.06 9.97 16.66
N TRP A 20 15.25 9.33 17.52
CA TRP A 20 13.86 9.70 17.74
C TRP A 20 13.71 11.14 18.23
N LYS A 21 14.61 11.60 19.12
CA LYS A 21 14.61 12.99 19.59
C LYS A 21 14.87 13.97 18.45
N ARG A 22 15.72 13.63 17.48
CA ARG A 22 15.93 14.45 16.28
C ARG A 22 14.68 14.52 15.40
N VAL A 23 13.97 13.41 15.23
CA VAL A 23 12.68 13.38 14.51
C VAL A 23 11.68 14.32 15.16
N GLU A 24 11.54 14.25 16.49
CA GLU A 24 10.68 15.15 17.27
C GLU A 24 11.06 16.63 17.08
N LEU A 25 12.35 16.95 17.27
CA LEU A 25 12.86 18.32 17.15
C LEU A 25 12.74 18.89 15.73
N SER A 26 12.67 18.04 14.70
CA SER A 26 12.51 18.49 13.31
C SER A 26 11.12 19.10 13.04
N GLY A 27 10.09 18.71 13.80
CA GLY A 27 8.69 19.06 13.54
C GLY A 27 8.12 18.51 12.22
N SER A 28 8.89 17.71 11.47
CA SER A 28 8.54 17.23 10.13
C SER A 28 8.15 15.75 10.08
N GLY A 29 8.48 14.99 11.13
CA GLY A 29 8.36 13.53 11.14
C GLY A 29 9.51 12.80 10.45
N GLU A 30 10.57 13.50 10.03
CA GLU A 30 11.74 12.94 9.36
C GLU A 30 13.01 12.95 10.25
N PRO A 31 13.98 12.06 10.01
CA PRO A 31 13.94 10.97 9.03
C PRO A 31 13.02 9.82 9.46
N GLY A 32 12.40 9.14 8.49
CA GLY A 32 11.77 7.84 8.73
C GLY A 32 12.77 6.79 9.28
N ILE A 33 12.26 5.67 9.82
CA ILE A 33 13.10 4.59 10.37
C ILE A 33 12.88 3.31 9.56
N TYR A 34 13.96 2.76 9.00
CA TYR A 34 13.96 1.48 8.30
C TYR A 34 14.88 0.47 8.99
N LEU A 35 14.30 -0.54 9.63
CA LEU A 35 15.05 -1.56 10.37
C LEU A 35 15.40 -2.74 9.47
N ASN A 36 16.69 -2.91 9.18
CA ASN A 36 17.19 -3.87 8.22
C ASN A 36 18.05 -4.98 8.87
N ASN A 37 18.08 -6.15 8.25
CA ASN A 37 18.96 -7.26 8.62
C ASN A 37 20.18 -7.38 7.71
N ASP A 38 20.13 -6.78 6.52
CA ASP A 38 21.18 -6.86 5.50
C ASP A 38 21.50 -5.46 4.96
N LYS A 39 22.76 -5.04 5.06
CA LYS A 39 23.21 -3.70 4.66
C LYS A 39 23.09 -3.45 3.15
N ASP A 40 23.05 -4.51 2.35
CA ASP A 40 23.03 -4.42 0.89
C ASP A 40 21.60 -4.36 0.34
N TRP A 41 20.59 -4.46 1.22
CA TRP A 41 19.19 -4.30 0.88
C TRP A 41 18.71 -2.88 1.15
N GLY A 42 17.88 -2.38 0.24
CA GLY A 42 17.14 -1.14 0.40
C GLY A 42 15.65 -1.39 0.38
N THR A 43 14.91 -0.34 0.09
CA THR A 43 13.46 -0.38 -0.06
C THR A 43 13.01 0.64 -1.11
N ASN A 44 11.82 0.45 -1.65
CA ASN A 44 11.21 1.42 -2.54
C ASN A 44 10.79 2.69 -1.76
N PRO A 45 10.41 3.80 -2.44
CA PRO A 45 10.08 5.06 -1.78
C PRO A 45 8.99 4.97 -0.70
N CYS A 46 8.03 4.04 -0.84
CA CYS A 46 6.92 3.86 0.08
C CYS A 46 7.22 2.89 1.24
N CYS A 47 8.42 2.29 1.27
CA CYS A 47 8.93 1.45 2.34
C CYS A 47 8.19 0.10 2.57
N GLU A 48 7.38 -0.38 1.63
CA GLU A 48 6.61 -1.62 1.73
C GLU A 48 7.28 -2.84 1.06
N ILE A 49 8.21 -2.62 0.12
CA ILE A 49 8.97 -3.69 -0.53
C ILE A 49 10.45 -3.53 -0.21
N ALA A 50 11.06 -4.57 0.35
CA ALA A 50 12.52 -4.65 0.44
C ALA A 50 13.07 -5.04 -0.94
N LEU A 51 14.04 -4.28 -1.43
CA LEU A 51 14.59 -4.41 -2.78
C LEU A 51 16.11 -4.51 -2.74
N ARG A 52 16.66 -5.29 -3.65
CA ARG A 52 18.08 -5.22 -4.03
C ARG A 52 18.34 -3.97 -4.89
N PRO A 53 19.60 -3.52 -5.00
CA PRO A 53 19.97 -2.54 -6.01
C PRO A 53 19.55 -3.01 -7.40
N TYR A 54 18.99 -2.12 -8.21
CA TYR A 54 18.51 -2.43 -9.57
C TYR A 54 17.36 -3.45 -9.58
N GLN A 55 16.40 -3.32 -8.67
CA GLN A 55 15.19 -4.13 -8.65
C GLN A 55 13.96 -3.22 -8.55
N PHE A 56 12.83 -3.65 -9.09
CA PHE A 56 11.57 -2.91 -8.99
C PHE A 56 10.46 -3.72 -8.30
N CYS A 57 9.47 -3.00 -7.79
CA CYS A 57 8.29 -3.60 -7.19
C CYS A 57 7.28 -4.04 -8.25
N ASN A 58 6.50 -5.07 -7.95
CA ASN A 58 5.39 -5.57 -8.75
C ASN A 58 4.18 -5.77 -7.84
N LEU A 59 3.17 -4.90 -7.95
CA LEU A 59 2.09 -4.81 -6.98
C LEU A 59 0.73 -5.08 -7.61
N CYS A 60 -0.06 -5.90 -6.94
CA CYS A 60 -1.50 -6.03 -7.15
C CYS A 60 -2.20 -5.68 -5.83
N GLU A 61 -3.43 -5.20 -5.87
CA GLU A 61 -4.15 -4.78 -4.67
C GLU A 61 -5.58 -5.31 -4.66
N VAL A 62 -6.01 -5.84 -3.51
CA VAL A 62 -7.37 -6.30 -3.29
C VAL A 62 -8.13 -5.34 -2.39
N ASN A 63 -9.43 -5.18 -2.67
CA ASN A 63 -10.34 -4.52 -1.75
C ASN A 63 -10.63 -5.44 -0.55
N ALA A 64 -10.25 -5.00 0.64
CA ALA A 64 -10.45 -5.71 1.89
C ALA A 64 -11.54 -5.07 2.79
N SER A 65 -12.21 -4.01 2.31
CA SER A 65 -13.22 -3.27 3.11
C SER A 65 -14.58 -3.94 3.18
N ASP A 66 -14.88 -4.83 2.25
CA ASP A 66 -16.20 -5.42 2.00
C ASP A 66 -16.13 -6.94 1.85
N ILE A 67 -15.13 -7.56 2.48
CA ILE A 67 -15.01 -9.02 2.53
C ILE A 67 -16.25 -9.61 3.21
N GLU A 68 -16.85 -10.60 2.54
CA GLU A 68 -18.06 -11.29 2.99
C GLU A 68 -17.74 -12.59 3.73
N SER A 69 -16.69 -13.30 3.30
CA SER A 69 -16.28 -14.59 3.88
C SER A 69 -14.80 -14.86 3.70
N GLN A 70 -14.28 -15.90 4.38
CA GLN A 70 -12.91 -16.36 4.15
C GLN A 70 -12.71 -16.81 2.69
N GLU A 71 -13.73 -17.40 2.08
CA GLU A 71 -13.65 -17.86 0.69
C GLU A 71 -13.62 -16.70 -0.30
N ASP A 72 -14.35 -15.63 -0.03
CA ASP A 72 -14.29 -14.37 -0.78
C ASP A 72 -12.88 -13.76 -0.71
N LEU A 73 -12.30 -13.65 0.50
CA LEU A 73 -10.92 -13.19 0.67
C LEU A 73 -9.94 -14.06 -0.11
N ASN A 74 -10.02 -15.38 0.04
CA ASN A 74 -9.16 -16.34 -0.65
C ASN A 74 -9.27 -16.21 -2.18
N THR A 75 -10.48 -16.05 -2.71
CA THR A 75 -10.73 -15.90 -4.15
C THR A 75 -10.12 -14.61 -4.69
N ARG A 76 -10.31 -13.47 -3.99
CA ARG A 76 -9.74 -12.18 -4.39
C ARG A 76 -8.21 -12.20 -4.40
N VAL A 77 -7.59 -12.72 -3.34
CA VAL A 77 -6.11 -12.76 -3.26
C VAL A 77 -5.52 -13.77 -4.25
N LYS A 78 -6.24 -14.85 -4.58
CA LYS A 78 -5.85 -15.76 -5.66
C LYS A 78 -5.84 -15.06 -7.01
N ALA A 79 -6.88 -14.30 -7.34
CA ALA A 79 -6.94 -13.52 -8.58
C ALA A 79 -5.81 -12.49 -8.66
N ALA A 80 -5.54 -11.77 -7.57
CA ALA A 80 -4.43 -10.84 -7.49
C ALA A 80 -3.06 -11.53 -7.63
N ALA A 81 -2.88 -12.71 -7.03
CA ALA A 81 -1.66 -13.51 -7.18
C ALA A 81 -1.45 -14.00 -8.62
N PHE A 82 -2.52 -14.38 -9.30
CA PHE A 82 -2.48 -14.77 -10.71
C PHE A 82 -1.97 -13.60 -11.57
N ILE A 83 -2.59 -12.42 -11.46
CA ILE A 83 -2.17 -11.22 -12.21
C ILE A 83 -0.74 -10.82 -11.85
N GLY A 84 -0.42 -10.74 -10.55
CA GLY A 84 0.92 -10.39 -10.09
C GLY A 84 1.99 -11.35 -10.60
N THR A 85 1.68 -12.64 -10.72
CA THR A 85 2.63 -13.63 -11.25
C THR A 85 2.83 -13.49 -12.75
N LEU A 86 1.79 -13.12 -13.52
CA LEU A 86 1.96 -12.76 -14.93
C LEU A 86 2.82 -11.50 -15.08
N GLN A 87 2.60 -10.48 -14.26
CA GLN A 87 3.41 -9.25 -14.26
C GLN A 87 4.88 -9.53 -13.93
N ALA A 88 5.17 -10.56 -13.14
CA ALA A 88 6.54 -10.95 -12.79
C ALA A 88 7.36 -11.49 -13.97
N SER A 89 6.72 -11.85 -15.10
CA SER A 89 7.44 -12.19 -16.33
C SER A 89 7.76 -10.99 -17.22
N TYR A 90 7.30 -9.77 -16.87
CA TYR A 90 7.59 -8.55 -17.61
C TYR A 90 8.83 -7.85 -17.04
N THR A 91 10.00 -8.37 -17.39
CA THR A 91 11.30 -7.93 -16.85
C THR A 91 12.21 -7.27 -17.89
N GLU A 92 11.91 -7.46 -19.18
CA GLU A 92 12.64 -6.83 -20.28
C GLU A 92 12.07 -5.44 -20.59
N PHE A 93 12.84 -4.41 -20.25
CA PHE A 93 12.51 -3.03 -20.58
C PHE A 93 13.65 -2.42 -21.40
N HIS A 94 13.34 -2.00 -22.64
CA HIS A 94 14.33 -1.48 -23.59
C HIS A 94 15.15 -0.27 -23.09
N TYR A 95 14.67 0.43 -22.05
CA TYR A 95 15.33 1.58 -21.44
C TYR A 95 16.06 1.27 -20.12
N LEU A 96 16.02 0.02 -19.63
CA LEU A 96 16.74 -0.41 -18.43
C LEU A 96 17.95 -1.26 -18.81
N ARG A 97 19.00 -1.14 -18.00
CA ARG A 97 20.18 -2.01 -18.11
C ARG A 97 19.82 -3.44 -17.73
N GLU A 98 20.46 -4.41 -18.37
CA GLU A 98 20.25 -5.86 -18.16
C GLU A 98 20.33 -6.29 -16.68
N ILE A 99 21.18 -5.66 -15.88
CA ILE A 99 21.25 -5.90 -14.42
C ILE A 99 19.91 -5.74 -13.70
N TRP A 100 19.00 -4.88 -14.20
CA TRP A 100 17.65 -4.73 -13.64
C TRP A 100 16.78 -5.95 -13.92
N GLN A 101 16.87 -6.48 -15.12
CA GLN A 101 16.18 -7.69 -15.53
C GLN A 101 16.69 -8.87 -14.70
N GLU A 102 18.00 -9.13 -14.71
CA GLU A 102 18.61 -10.25 -13.99
C GLU A 102 18.30 -10.21 -12.48
N THR A 103 18.39 -9.02 -11.86
CA THR A 103 18.15 -8.87 -10.42
C THR A 103 16.68 -9.08 -10.07
N THR A 104 15.77 -8.61 -10.94
CA THR A 104 14.34 -8.80 -10.71
C THR A 104 13.92 -10.25 -10.92
N GLU A 105 14.44 -10.93 -11.95
CA GLU A 105 14.18 -12.35 -12.23
C GLU A 105 14.73 -13.29 -11.16
N LYS A 106 15.75 -12.87 -10.39
CA LYS A 106 16.28 -13.66 -9.26
C LYS A 106 15.22 -13.92 -8.19
N ASP A 107 14.46 -12.89 -7.82
CA ASP A 107 13.46 -12.98 -6.75
C ASP A 107 12.02 -13.08 -7.28
N ALA A 108 11.78 -12.73 -8.55
CA ALA A 108 10.49 -12.73 -9.24
C ALA A 108 9.35 -12.18 -8.36
N LEU A 109 9.61 -11.05 -7.68
CA LEU A 109 8.77 -10.54 -6.60
C LEU A 109 7.34 -10.29 -7.09
N ILE A 110 6.38 -10.63 -6.23
CA ILE A 110 5.01 -10.12 -6.33
C ILE A 110 4.62 -9.53 -4.97
N GLY A 111 3.81 -8.47 -4.98
CA GLY A 111 3.31 -7.84 -3.77
C GLY A 111 1.80 -7.73 -3.85
N VAL A 112 1.10 -8.78 -3.43
CA VAL A 112 -0.35 -8.70 -3.22
C VAL A 112 -0.59 -7.88 -1.96
N SER A 113 -1.10 -6.66 -2.16
CA SER A 113 -1.48 -5.68 -1.14
C SER A 113 -2.98 -5.75 -0.84
N MET A 114 -3.37 -5.22 0.31
CA MET A 114 -4.77 -5.01 0.69
C MET A 114 -5.01 -3.53 0.98
N THR A 115 -6.08 -2.97 0.44
CA THR A 115 -6.60 -1.65 0.84
C THR A 115 -7.92 -1.78 1.58
N GLY A 116 -8.28 -0.78 2.37
CA GLY A 116 -9.54 -0.80 3.11
C GLY A 116 -9.48 -1.55 4.45
N ILE A 117 -8.28 -1.92 4.92
CA ILE A 117 -8.10 -2.76 6.13
C ILE A 117 -8.77 -2.12 7.36
N ALA A 118 -8.67 -0.80 7.50
CA ALA A 118 -9.25 -0.08 8.63
C ALA A 118 -10.79 0.04 8.59
N SER A 119 -11.45 -0.49 7.56
CA SER A 119 -12.90 -0.72 7.58
C SER A 119 -13.26 -1.92 8.47
N GLY A 120 -12.25 -2.66 8.97
CA GLY A 120 -12.39 -3.65 10.04
C GLY A 120 -12.75 -5.06 9.57
N ARG A 121 -13.30 -5.21 8.36
CA ARG A 121 -13.78 -6.50 7.84
C ARG A 121 -12.69 -7.57 7.80
N VAL A 122 -11.58 -7.30 7.11
CA VAL A 122 -10.50 -8.28 6.92
C VAL A 122 -9.82 -8.74 8.22
N LEU A 123 -9.88 -7.93 9.28
CA LEU A 123 -9.25 -8.23 10.57
C LEU A 123 -9.90 -9.41 11.31
N GLY A 124 -11.14 -9.76 10.96
CA GLY A 124 -11.87 -10.91 11.48
C GLY A 124 -11.65 -12.22 10.71
N TYR A 125 -10.81 -12.23 9.68
CA TYR A 125 -10.55 -13.39 8.82
C TYR A 125 -9.11 -13.89 8.98
N ASP A 126 -8.86 -15.13 8.54
CA ASP A 126 -7.55 -15.76 8.54
C ASP A 126 -6.70 -15.26 7.37
N MET A 127 -5.91 -14.23 7.62
CA MET A 127 -4.95 -13.68 6.66
C MET A 127 -3.79 -14.65 6.37
N THR A 128 -3.47 -15.57 7.29
CA THR A 128 -2.37 -16.53 7.10
C THR A 128 -2.76 -17.60 6.09
N ALA A 129 -4.01 -18.08 6.16
CA ALA A 129 -4.60 -18.95 5.15
C ALA A 129 -4.65 -18.25 3.78
N ALA A 130 -5.09 -16.99 3.74
CA ALA A 130 -5.13 -16.20 2.51
C ALA A 130 -3.72 -16.00 1.90
N ALA A 131 -2.71 -15.68 2.70
CA ALA A 131 -1.32 -15.57 2.23
C ALA A 131 -0.80 -16.91 1.68
N SER A 132 -1.23 -18.03 2.26
CA SER A 132 -0.92 -19.37 1.76
C SER A 132 -1.60 -19.65 0.41
N VAL A 133 -2.81 -19.13 0.17
CA VAL A 133 -3.46 -19.15 -1.15
C VAL A 133 -2.62 -18.38 -2.18
N VAL A 134 -2.15 -17.18 -1.85
CA VAL A 134 -1.29 -16.38 -2.73
C VAL A 134 -0.04 -17.16 -3.13
N LYS A 135 0.69 -17.75 -2.17
CA LYS A 135 1.90 -18.54 -2.47
C LYS A 135 1.59 -19.75 -3.35
N ARG A 136 0.50 -20.48 -3.09
CA ARG A 136 0.11 -21.65 -3.90
C ARG A 136 -0.19 -21.24 -5.35
N GLU A 137 -0.93 -20.16 -5.52
CA GLU A 137 -1.27 -19.66 -6.85
C GLU A 137 -0.04 -19.13 -7.59
N ASN A 138 0.84 -18.38 -6.92
CA ASN A 138 2.11 -17.96 -7.50
C ASN A 138 2.97 -19.16 -7.95
N SER A 139 3.08 -20.22 -7.14
CA SER A 139 3.82 -21.43 -7.54
C SER A 139 3.18 -22.14 -8.72
N ARG A 140 1.84 -22.21 -8.78
CA ARG A 140 1.12 -22.80 -9.90
C ARG A 140 1.38 -22.04 -11.19
N VAL A 141 1.19 -20.72 -11.17
CA VAL A 141 1.28 -19.86 -12.37
C VAL A 141 2.73 -19.70 -12.83
N SER A 142 3.68 -19.49 -11.91
CA SER A 142 5.11 -19.38 -12.27
C SER A 142 5.62 -20.62 -13.00
N LYS A 143 5.21 -21.82 -12.55
CA LYS A 143 5.52 -23.08 -13.24
C LYS A 143 4.91 -23.15 -14.65
N LEU A 144 3.69 -22.66 -14.82
CA LEU A 144 3.01 -22.67 -16.12
C LEU A 144 3.68 -21.76 -17.15
N ILE A 145 4.22 -20.61 -16.71
CA ILE A 145 4.84 -19.62 -17.59
C ILE A 145 6.38 -19.69 -17.61
N GLY A 146 6.98 -20.63 -16.87
CA GLY A 146 8.42 -20.90 -16.90
C GLY A 146 9.30 -19.88 -16.13
N ILE A 147 8.75 -19.13 -15.18
CA ILE A 147 9.54 -18.21 -14.32
C ILE A 147 9.78 -18.80 -12.92
N LYS A 148 10.67 -18.19 -12.15
CA LYS A 148 10.87 -18.57 -10.74
C LYS A 148 9.63 -18.23 -9.91
N SER A 149 9.36 -19.04 -8.88
CA SER A 149 8.40 -18.64 -7.85
C SER A 149 8.90 -17.41 -7.09
N ALA A 150 7.98 -16.53 -6.71
CA ALA A 150 8.31 -15.28 -6.05
C ALA A 150 8.89 -15.54 -4.64
N ALA A 151 10.01 -14.88 -4.32
CA ALA A 151 10.64 -14.95 -3.00
C ALA A 151 9.76 -14.36 -1.89
N ARG A 152 9.00 -13.30 -2.23
CA ARG A 152 7.99 -12.68 -1.38
C ARG A 152 6.73 -12.44 -2.21
N CYS A 153 5.57 -12.67 -1.60
CA CYS A 153 4.29 -12.66 -2.32
C CYS A 153 3.28 -11.61 -1.82
N THR A 154 3.38 -11.17 -0.58
CA THR A 154 2.39 -10.28 0.05
C THR A 154 3.08 -9.05 0.65
N THR A 155 2.35 -7.94 0.69
CA THR A 155 2.78 -6.69 1.30
C THR A 155 1.54 -5.88 1.74
N VAL A 156 1.75 -4.69 2.29
CA VAL A 156 0.72 -3.65 2.38
C VAL A 156 1.32 -2.32 1.94
N LYS A 157 0.87 -1.81 0.80
CA LYS A 157 1.28 -0.49 0.31
C LYS A 157 0.36 0.60 0.89
N PRO A 158 0.83 1.85 1.02
CA PRO A 158 -0.06 2.99 1.22
C PRO A 158 -0.86 3.24 -0.08
N ALA A 159 -2.16 2.92 -0.07
CA ALA A 159 -3.00 2.99 -1.26
C ALA A 159 -3.60 4.41 -1.44
N GLY A 160 -2.81 5.37 -1.91
CA GLY A 160 -3.24 6.77 -2.01
C GLY A 160 -4.43 6.98 -2.96
N THR A 161 -4.22 6.72 -4.25
CA THR A 161 -5.25 6.92 -5.29
C THR A 161 -6.19 5.73 -5.42
N THR A 162 -5.67 4.50 -5.39
CA THR A 162 -6.47 3.28 -5.58
C THR A 162 -7.57 3.14 -4.53
N SER A 163 -7.30 3.54 -3.27
CA SER A 163 -8.35 3.51 -2.24
C SER A 163 -9.47 4.49 -2.53
N LEU A 164 -9.22 5.60 -3.25
CA LEU A 164 -10.26 6.57 -3.63
C LEU A 164 -11.14 6.01 -4.73
N THR A 165 -10.54 5.35 -5.73
CA THR A 165 -11.28 4.67 -6.78
C THR A 165 -12.21 3.60 -6.20
N LEU A 166 -11.76 2.87 -5.18
CA LEU A 166 -12.55 1.82 -4.53
C LEU A 166 -13.45 2.35 -3.40
N GLY A 167 -13.34 3.62 -3.00
CA GLY A 167 -14.11 4.18 -1.88
C GLY A 167 -13.74 3.58 -0.51
N THR A 168 -12.46 3.30 -0.26
CA THR A 168 -11.98 2.61 0.95
C THR A 168 -10.97 3.44 1.75
N SER A 169 -10.66 2.99 2.98
CA SER A 169 -9.48 3.49 3.68
C SER A 169 -8.18 3.07 2.98
N SER A 170 -7.14 3.88 3.12
CA SER A 170 -5.90 3.72 2.36
C SER A 170 -4.98 2.67 3.00
N GLY A 171 -4.82 1.52 2.33
CA GLY A 171 -3.97 0.44 2.85
C GLY A 171 -4.39 0.01 4.25
N ILE A 172 -3.49 0.18 5.22
CA ILE A 172 -3.70 -0.09 6.65
C ILE A 172 -4.22 1.12 7.47
N HIS A 173 -4.20 2.32 6.89
CA HIS A 173 -4.49 3.55 7.62
C HIS A 173 -5.97 3.69 7.95
N ALA A 174 -6.27 4.29 9.10
CA ALA A 174 -7.63 4.63 9.48
C ALA A 174 -8.31 5.63 8.54
N TRP A 175 -9.65 5.59 8.54
CA TRP A 175 -10.47 6.61 7.91
C TRP A 175 -10.21 7.98 8.54
N HIS A 176 -10.23 9.04 7.73
CA HIS A 176 -9.90 10.38 8.21
C HIS A 176 -10.77 10.82 9.39
N ASN A 177 -12.10 10.66 9.27
CA ASN A 177 -13.07 10.90 10.33
C ASN A 177 -14.38 10.17 9.98
N LYS A 178 -15.37 10.16 10.89
CA LYS A 178 -16.71 9.62 10.65
C LYS A 178 -17.40 10.31 9.47
N TYR A 179 -17.30 11.63 9.42
CA TYR A 179 -17.76 12.48 8.32
C TYR A 179 -16.68 13.48 7.98
N TYR A 180 -16.43 13.68 6.69
CA TYR A 180 -15.45 14.67 6.23
C TYR A 180 -15.74 15.07 4.78
N VAL A 181 -15.24 16.22 4.36
CA VAL A 181 -15.32 16.67 2.96
C VAL A 181 -13.99 16.37 2.28
N ARG A 182 -14.05 15.69 1.14
CA ARG A 182 -12.88 15.46 0.29
C ARG A 182 -12.93 16.43 -0.88
N ARG A 183 -11.83 17.15 -1.09
CA ARG A 183 -11.70 18.13 -2.16
C ARG A 183 -10.80 17.62 -3.28
N VAL A 184 -11.17 17.92 -4.52
CA VAL A 184 -10.34 17.71 -5.70
C VAL A 184 -10.32 18.98 -6.54
N ARG A 185 -9.15 19.37 -7.03
CA ARG A 185 -9.00 20.48 -7.98
C ARG A 185 -9.13 19.93 -9.39
N VAL A 186 -9.93 20.59 -10.21
CA VAL A 186 -10.16 20.23 -11.61
C VAL A 186 -10.05 21.47 -12.50
N GLY A 187 -9.64 21.29 -13.74
CA GLY A 187 -9.72 22.33 -14.75
C GLY A 187 -11.17 22.62 -15.12
N LYS A 188 -11.53 23.90 -15.28
CA LYS A 188 -12.88 24.31 -15.73
C LYS A 188 -13.19 23.86 -17.17
N ASN A 189 -12.19 23.42 -17.92
CA ASN A 189 -12.32 22.81 -19.23
C ASN A 189 -12.67 21.31 -19.19
N GLU A 190 -12.53 20.64 -18.05
CA GLU A 190 -12.83 19.22 -17.91
C GLU A 190 -14.35 18.96 -17.94
N SER A 191 -14.74 17.81 -18.50
CA SER A 191 -16.15 17.43 -18.65
C SER A 191 -16.87 17.31 -17.30
N ILE A 192 -16.17 16.82 -16.28
CA ILE A 192 -16.72 16.66 -14.92
C ILE A 192 -17.10 18.00 -14.29
N TYR A 193 -16.30 19.06 -14.51
CA TYR A 193 -16.62 20.40 -14.02
C TYR A 193 -17.94 20.90 -14.62
N ARG A 194 -18.07 20.84 -15.96
CA ARG A 194 -19.27 21.32 -16.64
C ARG A 194 -20.51 20.57 -16.19
N TYR A 195 -20.41 19.24 -16.07
CA TYR A 195 -21.52 18.42 -15.59
C TYR A 195 -21.95 18.80 -14.17
N LEU A 196 -21.00 18.89 -13.23
CA LEU A 196 -21.31 19.22 -11.84
C LEU A 196 -21.77 20.66 -11.67
N TRP A 197 -21.21 21.61 -12.41
CA TRP A 197 -21.68 23.00 -12.39
C TRP A 197 -23.15 23.12 -12.77
N MET A 198 -23.61 22.40 -13.80
CA MET A 198 -25.01 22.46 -14.26
C MET A 198 -25.98 21.71 -13.35
N ASN A 199 -25.58 20.53 -12.83
CA ASN A 199 -26.50 19.63 -12.14
C ASN A 199 -26.37 19.68 -10.60
N HIS A 200 -25.18 20.02 -10.10
CA HIS A 200 -24.82 20.02 -8.68
C HIS A 200 -23.91 21.21 -8.31
N PRO A 201 -24.31 22.46 -8.59
CA PRO A 201 -23.45 23.64 -8.38
C PRO A 201 -22.96 23.78 -6.93
N ASN A 202 -23.74 23.30 -5.96
CA ASN A 202 -23.37 23.32 -4.54
C ASN A 202 -22.12 22.47 -4.19
N LEU A 203 -21.68 21.60 -5.10
CA LEU A 203 -20.46 20.80 -4.93
C LEU A 203 -19.22 21.47 -5.51
N VAL A 204 -19.35 22.59 -6.23
CA VAL A 204 -18.27 23.21 -6.99
C VAL A 204 -18.08 24.65 -6.55
N GLU A 205 -16.83 25.01 -6.25
CA GLU A 205 -16.43 26.39 -5.95
C GLU A 205 -15.20 26.76 -6.79
N ASP A 206 -14.97 28.05 -6.97
CA ASP A 206 -13.75 28.52 -7.63
C ASP A 206 -12.54 28.24 -6.76
N ASP A 207 -11.43 27.81 -7.40
CA ASP A 207 -10.17 27.68 -6.68
C ASP A 207 -9.69 29.03 -6.16
N TYR A 208 -9.32 29.09 -4.88
CA TYR A 208 -8.90 30.35 -4.26
C TYR A 208 -7.69 31.01 -4.96
N PHE A 209 -6.73 30.22 -5.42
CA PHE A 209 -5.49 30.74 -6.01
C PHE A 209 -5.59 30.93 -7.53
N ARG A 210 -6.41 30.11 -8.22
CA ARG A 210 -6.56 30.13 -9.68
C ARG A 210 -8.03 30.07 -10.11
N PRO A 211 -8.86 31.07 -9.72
CA PRO A 211 -10.30 31.02 -9.97
C PRO A 211 -10.66 31.11 -11.46
N HIS A 212 -9.78 31.66 -12.29
CA HIS A 212 -10.05 31.87 -13.72
C HIS A 212 -10.11 30.57 -14.53
N ASP A 213 -9.40 29.52 -14.12
CA ASP A 213 -9.31 28.27 -14.90
C ASP A 213 -9.45 26.98 -14.07
N THR A 214 -9.44 27.09 -12.74
CA THR A 214 -9.47 25.95 -11.83
C THR A 214 -10.67 26.06 -10.90
N ALA A 215 -11.32 24.93 -10.64
CA ALA A 215 -12.40 24.79 -9.67
C ALA A 215 -12.06 23.70 -8.65
N VAL A 216 -12.73 23.76 -7.50
CA VAL A 216 -12.64 22.77 -6.42
C VAL A 216 -13.98 22.07 -6.33
N ILE A 217 -13.96 20.74 -6.44
CA ILE A 217 -15.13 19.89 -6.16
C ILE A 217 -15.03 19.43 -4.71
N SER A 218 -16.07 19.65 -3.92
CA SER A 218 -16.19 19.27 -2.51
C SER A 218 -17.19 18.12 -2.35
N ILE A 219 -16.71 16.92 -2.07
CA ILE A 219 -17.54 15.71 -1.96
C ILE A 219 -17.67 15.30 -0.49
N PRO A 220 -18.89 15.23 0.08
CA PRO A 220 -19.08 14.71 1.43
C PRO A 220 -18.76 13.21 1.46
N GLN A 221 -18.08 12.78 2.53
CA GLN A 221 -17.66 11.40 2.76
C GLN A 221 -18.18 10.94 4.12
N LYS A 222 -18.55 9.66 4.20
CA LYS A 222 -18.93 8.99 5.44
C LYS A 222 -18.13 7.70 5.56
N ALA A 223 -17.40 7.53 6.66
CA ALA A 223 -16.74 6.26 6.93
C ALA A 223 -17.80 5.16 7.20
N PRO A 224 -17.59 3.91 6.73
CA PRO A 224 -18.46 2.79 7.04
C PRO A 224 -18.63 2.62 8.56
N ALA A 225 -19.82 2.14 8.98
CA ALA A 225 -20.09 1.90 10.40
C ALA A 225 -19.08 0.89 10.98
N GLY A 226 -18.57 1.16 12.18
CA GLY A 226 -17.57 0.32 12.85
C GLY A 226 -16.14 0.46 12.31
N SER A 227 -15.89 1.38 11.37
CA SER A 227 -14.53 1.65 10.88
C SER A 227 -13.63 2.27 11.96
N ILE A 228 -12.33 2.00 11.85
CA ILE A 228 -11.30 2.65 12.64
C ILE A 228 -11.07 4.06 12.07
N LEU A 229 -11.05 5.06 12.95
CA LEU A 229 -10.88 6.46 12.63
C LEU A 229 -9.50 6.96 13.06
N ARG A 230 -8.98 8.02 12.44
CA ARG A 230 -7.67 8.63 12.77
C ARG A 230 -7.52 9.14 14.21
N THR A 231 -8.62 9.19 14.97
CA THR A 231 -8.61 9.45 16.41
C THR A 231 -8.12 8.26 17.24
N GLU A 232 -7.78 7.13 16.60
CA GLU A 232 -7.11 6.00 17.24
C GLU A 232 -5.78 6.39 17.90
N SER A 233 -5.35 5.62 18.90
CA SER A 233 -4.04 5.84 19.50
C SER A 233 -2.93 5.32 18.57
N ALA A 234 -1.71 5.83 18.75
CA ALA A 234 -0.54 5.27 18.07
C ALA A 234 -0.32 3.79 18.40
N PHE A 235 -0.69 3.35 19.60
CA PHE A 235 -0.59 1.95 20.03
C PHE A 235 -1.56 1.05 19.26
N ASP A 236 -2.80 1.49 19.03
CA ASP A 236 -3.79 0.73 18.26
C ASP A 236 -3.33 0.54 16.80
N LEU A 237 -2.74 1.59 16.21
CA LEU A 237 -2.12 1.51 14.90
C LEU A 237 -0.97 0.49 14.91
N LEU A 238 -0.08 0.55 15.90
CA LEU A 238 1.07 -0.38 15.98
C LEU A 238 0.64 -1.83 16.20
N GLU A 239 -0.38 -2.10 17.01
CA GLU A 239 -0.92 -3.45 17.16
C GLU A 239 -1.59 -3.93 15.87
N ARG A 240 -2.29 -3.06 15.14
CA ARG A 240 -2.80 -3.41 13.80
C ARG A 240 -1.67 -3.69 12.81
N VAL A 241 -0.62 -2.87 12.79
CA VAL A 241 0.58 -3.08 11.96
C VAL A 241 1.22 -4.42 12.28
N LYS A 242 1.41 -4.73 13.57
CA LYS A 242 1.96 -5.99 14.04
C LYS A 242 1.11 -7.17 13.58
N LYS A 243 -0.21 -7.14 13.82
CA LYS A 243 -1.14 -8.21 13.39
C LYS A 243 -1.03 -8.48 11.88
N VAL A 244 -1.10 -7.43 11.06
CA VAL A 244 -1.01 -7.56 9.60
C VAL A 244 0.40 -8.01 9.17
N ALA A 245 1.46 -7.52 9.81
CA ALA A 245 2.82 -7.96 9.51
C ALA A 245 3.02 -9.45 9.84
N THR A 246 2.45 -9.96 10.94
CA THR A 246 2.60 -11.35 11.38
C THR A 246 1.68 -12.31 10.64
N GLU A 247 0.46 -11.89 10.30
CA GLU A 247 -0.57 -12.77 9.74
C GLU A 247 -0.70 -12.66 8.21
N TRP A 248 -0.25 -11.55 7.60
CA TRP A 248 -0.35 -11.35 6.14
C TRP A 248 1.02 -11.28 5.46
N VAL A 249 1.91 -10.39 5.94
CA VAL A 249 3.20 -10.12 5.27
C VAL A 249 4.18 -11.28 5.47
N THR A 250 4.46 -11.63 6.72
CA THR A 250 5.44 -12.69 7.06
C THR A 250 5.08 -14.05 6.45
N PRO A 251 3.81 -14.51 6.48
CA PRO A 251 3.45 -15.79 5.88
C PRO A 251 3.57 -15.81 4.36
N GLY A 252 3.57 -14.65 3.68
CA GLY A 252 3.78 -14.56 2.23
C GLY A 252 5.25 -14.62 1.81
N HIS A 253 6.19 -14.71 2.74
CA HIS A 253 7.60 -14.96 2.45
C HIS A 253 7.86 -16.46 2.20
N ARG A 254 8.83 -16.76 1.33
CA ARG A 254 9.42 -18.10 1.20
C ARG A 254 10.78 -18.13 1.92
N LYS A 255 11.06 -19.25 2.57
CA LYS A 255 12.36 -19.54 3.17
C LYS A 255 13.31 -20.08 2.12
#